data_AF-A0A2S9G1P1-F1
#
_entry.id   AF-A0A2S9G1P1-F1
#
_cell.length_a   1.000
_cell.length_b   1.000
_cell.length_c   1.000
_cell.angle_alpha   90.00
_cell.angle_beta   90.00
_cell.angle_gamma   90.00
#
_symmetry.space_group_name_H-M   'P 1'
#
loop_
_entity.id
_entity.type
_entity.pdbx_description
1 polymer ?
#
loop_
_entity_poly.entity_id
_entity_poly.type
_entity_poly.pdbx_seq_one_letter_code
_entity_poly.pdbx_strand_id
1 'polypeptide(L)'
;YSIDHAVVGGEDRFLILHNDGAENFTLADAPVADPTNLRTLIEHRADVRLDSVDAFADHLVVSYRRDALPRIQLWPLDATGYGQA
;
A
#
# COMPACT_ATOMS: atom_id res chain seq x y z
N TYR A 1 1.35 -4.76 10.90
CA TYR A 1 1.49 -5.71 9.79
C TYR A 1 0.12 -6.01 9.26
N SER A 2 -0.11 -5.86 7.96
CA SER A 2 -1.33 -6.30 7.30
C SER A 2 -1.00 -6.75 5.88
N ILE A 3 -1.84 -7.62 5.34
CA ILE A 3 -1.82 -8.02 3.93
C ILE A 3 -3.23 -7.86 3.40
N ASP A 4 -3.36 -7.29 2.21
CA ASP A 4 -4.61 -7.29 1.45
C ASP A 4 -4.35 -7.73 0.00
N HIS A 5 -5.41 -8.13 -0.70
CA HIS A 5 -5.36 -8.55 -2.09
C HIS A 5 -5.93 -7.47 -3.00
N ALA A 6 -5.22 -7.18 -4.09
CA ALA A 6 -5.69 -6.26 -5.13
C ALA A 6 -5.43 -6.85 -6.52
N VAL A 7 -6.25 -6.47 -7.49
CA VAL A 7 -5.99 -6.72 -8.90
C VAL A 7 -5.43 -5.43 -9.50
N VAL A 8 -4.18 -5.45 -9.98
CA VAL A 8 -3.46 -4.26 -10.44
C VAL A 8 -2.98 -4.52 -11.86
N GLY A 9 -3.44 -3.73 -12.83
CA GLY A 9 -3.13 -3.98 -14.24
C GLY A 9 -3.57 -5.36 -14.74
N GLY A 10 -4.59 -5.96 -14.11
CA GLY A 10 -5.07 -7.31 -14.39
C GLY A 10 -4.31 -8.45 -13.70
N GLU A 11 -3.31 -8.15 -12.86
CA GLU A 11 -2.55 -9.15 -12.10
C GLU A 11 -2.99 -9.17 -10.63
N ASP A 12 -3.13 -10.37 -10.05
CA ASP A 12 -3.34 -10.56 -8.61
C ASP A 12 -2.08 -10.22 -7.82
N ARG A 13 -2.18 -9.26 -6.90
CA ARG A 13 -1.06 -8.77 -6.10
C ARG A 13 -1.43 -8.71 -4.61
N PHE A 14 -0.46 -9.02 -3.76
CA PHE A 14 -0.55 -8.75 -2.33
C PHE A 14 -0.04 -7.34 -2.05
N LEU A 15 -0.83 -6.55 -1.33
CA LEU A 15 -0.41 -5.32 -0.69
C LEU A 15 0.06 -5.66 0.72
N ILE A 16 1.29 -5.30 1.06
CA ILE A 16 1.97 -5.75 2.29
C ILE A 16 2.42 -4.51 3.05
N LEU A 17 1.79 -4.29 4.21
CA LEU A 17 2.17 -3.23 5.14
C LEU A 17 3.07 -3.81 6.22
N HIS A 18 4.35 -3.43 6.24
CA HIS A 18 5.35 -3.93 7.20
C HIS A 18 6.23 -2.82 7.76
N ASN A 19 6.87 -3.09 8.89
CA ASN A 19 7.79 -2.18 9.58
C ASN A 19 9.22 -2.73 9.68
N ASP A 20 9.56 -3.75 8.90
CA ASP A 20 10.93 -4.25 8.81
C ASP A 20 11.86 -3.13 8.34
N GLY A 21 12.77 -2.68 9.21
CA GLY A 21 13.61 -1.49 8.98
C GLY A 21 12.87 -0.15 8.87
N ALA A 22 11.56 -0.09 9.16
CA ALA A 22 10.70 1.06 8.87
C ALA A 22 9.73 1.31 10.04
N GLU A 23 10.14 2.07 11.06
CA GLU A 23 9.35 2.31 12.28
C GLU A 23 7.91 2.79 12.00
N ASN A 24 7.78 3.70 11.04
CA ASN A 24 6.49 4.26 10.62
C ASN A 24 5.81 3.51 9.47
N PHE A 25 6.24 2.27 9.24
CA PHE A 25 5.79 1.37 8.18
C PHE A 25 6.14 1.84 6.77
N THR A 26 6.13 0.86 5.87
CA THR A 26 6.26 1.01 4.42
C THR A 26 5.19 0.14 3.78
N LEU A 27 4.68 0.56 2.61
CA LEU A 27 3.77 -0.25 1.81
C LEU A 27 4.53 -0.84 0.64
N ALA A 28 4.50 -2.16 0.50
CA ALA A 28 5.04 -2.89 -0.64
C ALA A 28 3.95 -3.68 -1.35
N ASP A 29 4.20 -4.08 -2.59
CA ASP A 29 3.41 -5.07 -3.31
C ASP A 29 4.26 -6.22 -3.82
N ALA A 30 3.64 -7.38 -4.00
CA ALA A 30 4.26 -8.54 -4.65
C ALA A 30 3.21 -9.31 -5.49
N PRO A 31 3.62 -9.97 -6.60
CA PRO A 31 2.75 -10.90 -7.30
C PRO A 31 2.27 -12.01 -6.35
N VAL A 32 0.99 -12.40 -6.43
CA VAL A 32 0.50 -13.57 -5.66
C VAL A 32 1.24 -14.86 -6.08
N ALA A 33 1.64 -14.96 -7.34
CA ALA A 33 2.39 -16.09 -7.88
C ALA A 33 3.84 -16.16 -7.36
N ASP A 34 4.41 -15.04 -6.92
CA ASP A 34 5.75 -14.96 -6.31
C ASP A 34 5.79 -13.87 -5.22
N PRO A 35 5.29 -14.18 -4.00
CA PRO A 35 5.22 -13.21 -2.91
C PRO A 35 6.58 -12.74 -2.38
N THR A 36 7.68 -13.34 -2.86
CA THR A 36 9.04 -12.94 -2.47
C THR A 36 9.58 -11.80 -3.32
N ASN A 37 8.99 -11.56 -4.50
CA ASN A 37 9.34 -10.46 -5.40
C ASN A 37 8.65 -9.16 -4.97
N LEU A 38 9.12 -8.61 -3.85
CA LEU A 38 8.62 -7.37 -3.26
C LEU A 38 9.05 -6.14 -4.05
N ARG A 39 8.12 -5.23 -4.28
CA ARG A 39 8.36 -3.86 -4.76
C ARG A 39 7.77 -2.86 -3.76
N THR A 40 8.57 -1.89 -3.34
CA THR A 40 8.08 -0.81 -2.47
C THR A 40 7.22 0.17 -3.27
N LEU A 41 6.03 0.48 -2.74
CA LEU A 41 5.08 1.46 -3.30
C LEU A 41 5.12 2.79 -2.55
N ILE A 42 5.12 2.74 -1.21
CA ILE A 42 5.23 3.92 -0.34
C ILE A 42 6.39 3.66 0.60
N GLU A 43 7.50 4.37 0.40
CA GLU A 43 8.66 4.29 1.26
C GLU A 43 8.37 4.81 2.67
N HIS A 44 9.15 4.30 3.63
CA HIS A 44 9.16 4.80 4.99
C HIS A 44 9.45 6.30 5.06
N ARG A 45 8.72 6.98 5.95
CA ARG A 45 8.97 8.38 6.30
C ARG A 45 8.93 8.61 7.81
N ALA A 46 9.86 9.42 8.32
CA ALA A 46 9.94 9.72 9.74
C ALA A 46 8.76 10.56 10.27
N ASP A 47 8.06 11.30 9.39
CA ASP A 47 6.98 12.22 9.74
C ASP A 47 5.57 11.70 9.41
N VAL A 48 5.45 10.51 8.81
CA VAL A 48 4.19 9.91 8.38
C VAL A 48 4.17 8.45 8.77
N ARG A 49 3.18 8.06 9.59
CA ARG A 49 2.94 6.65 9.93
C ARG A 49 1.78 6.09 9.11
N LEU A 50 2.03 5.01 8.38
CA LEU A 50 0.98 4.24 7.71
C LEU A 50 0.25 3.36 8.73
N ASP A 51 -1.08 3.40 8.74
CA ASP A 51 -1.92 2.66 9.68
C ASP A 51 -2.60 1.45 9.01
N SER A 52 -3.15 1.61 7.81
CA SER A 52 -3.73 0.52 7.01
C SER A 52 -3.65 0.79 5.51
N VAL A 53 -3.82 -0.28 4.74
CA VAL A 53 -4.17 -0.24 3.32
C VAL A 53 -5.32 -1.23 3.12
N ASP A 54 -6.36 -0.79 2.41
CA ASP A 54 -7.53 -1.60 2.08
C ASP A 54 -7.79 -1.49 0.57
N ALA A 55 -8.01 -2.62 -0.10
CA ALA A 55 -8.20 -2.69 -1.55
C ALA A 55 -9.69 -2.77 -1.93
N PHE A 56 -10.07 -1.92 -2.88
CA PHE A 56 -11.37 -1.97 -3.57
C PHE A 56 -11.15 -2.17 -5.07
N ALA A 57 -12.25 -2.36 -5.82
CA ALA A 57 -12.19 -2.69 -7.24
C ALA A 57 -11.44 -1.64 -8.09
N ASP A 58 -11.56 -0.35 -7.75
CA ASP A 58 -11.04 0.77 -8.54
C ASP A 58 -10.14 1.72 -7.74
N HIS A 59 -9.85 1.43 -6.47
CA HIS A 59 -8.95 2.24 -5.64
C HIS A 59 -8.43 1.47 -4.43
N LEU A 60 -7.33 1.99 -3.88
CA LEU A 60 -6.87 1.67 -2.53
C LEU A 60 -7.28 2.79 -1.58
N VAL A 61 -7.60 2.43 -0.35
CA VAL A 61 -7.73 3.36 0.76
C VAL A 61 -6.48 3.24 1.62
N VAL A 62 -5.69 4.31 1.68
CA VAL A 62 -4.49 4.38 2.53
C VAL A 62 -4.80 5.26 3.74
N SER A 63 -4.82 4.64 4.93
CA SER A 63 -5.00 5.34 6.19
C SER A 63 -3.65 5.62 6.83
N TYR A 64 -3.40 6.86 7.23
CA TYR A 64 -2.12 7.27 7.80
C TYR A 64 -2.28 8.40 8.83
N ARG A 65 -1.23 8.62 9.63
CA ARG A 65 -1.11 9.75 10.55
C ARG A 65 0.07 10.64 10.18
N ARG A 66 -0.18 11.94 10.22
CA ARG A 66 0.83 13.00 10.11
C ARG A 66 0.48 14.12 11.07
N ASP A 67 1.48 14.63 11.79
CA ASP A 67 1.28 15.64 12.85
C ASP A 67 0.27 15.16 13.91
N ALA A 68 0.33 13.87 14.24
CA ALA A 68 -0.61 13.16 15.12
C ALA A 68 -2.10 13.14 14.66
N LEU A 69 -2.42 13.66 13.48
CA LEU A 69 -3.78 13.68 12.93
C LEU A 69 -4.02 12.52 11.95
N PRO A 70 -5.15 11.79 12.07
CA PRO A 70 -5.53 10.76 11.11
C PRO A 70 -5.92 11.37 9.77
N ARG A 71 -5.55 10.69 8.70
CA ARG A 71 -5.78 11.08 7.31
C ARG A 71 -6.10 9.84 6.49
N ILE A 72 -6.87 10.04 5.43
CA ILE A 72 -7.22 9.02 4.45
C ILE A 72 -6.87 9.57 3.07
N GLN A 73 -6.21 8.75 2.25
CA GLN A 73 -5.97 9.04 0.84
C GLN A 73 -6.54 7.92 -0.02
N LEU A 74 -7.24 8.31 -1.07
CA LEU A 74 -7.70 7.39 -2.11
C LEU A 74 -6.63 7.33 -3.19
N TRP A 75 -6.20 6.12 -3.53
CA TRP A 75 -5.24 5.88 -4.59
C TRP A 75 -5.94 5.13 -5.72
N PRO A 76 -6.23 5.78 -6.87
CA PRO A 76 -6.91 5.12 -7.98
C PRO A 76 -6.16 3.88 -8.48
N LEU A 77 -6.93 2.84 -8.83
CA LEU A 77 -6.47 1.72 -9.64
C LEU A 77 -7.12 1.86 -11.02
N ASP A 78 -6.29 1.98 -12.05
CA ASP A 78 -6.74 2.06 -13.43
C ASP A 78 -6.27 0.84 -14.25
N ALA A 79 -6.64 0.81 -15.52
CA ALA A 79 -6.29 -0.29 -16.42
C ALA A 79 -4.78 -0.52 -16.56
N THR A 80 -3.94 0.47 -16.22
CA THR A 80 -2.48 0.41 -16.27
C THR A 80 -1.82 0.13 -14.91
N GLY A 81 -2.61 0.09 -13.83
CA GLY A 81 -2.15 -0.26 -12.47
C GLY A 81 -2.44 0.84 -11.45
N TYR A 82 -1.43 1.21 -10.67
CA TYR A 82 -1.56 2.29 -9.68
C TYR A 82 -1.59 3.65 -10.38
N GLY A 83 -2.70 4.38 -10.25
CA GLY A 83 -2.87 5.73 -10.78
C GLY A 83 -2.08 6.79 -10.00
N GLN A 84 -2.29 8.08 -10.29
CA GLN A 84 -1.78 9.16 -9.43
C GLN A 84 -2.71 9.38 -8.23
N ALA A 85 -2.12 9.45 -7.04
CA ALA A 85 -2.80 9.71 -5.77
C ALA A 85 -2.73 11.18 -5.34
#